data_AF-A0A9E3MP49-F1
#
_entry.id   AF-A0A9E3MP49-F1
#
_cell.length_a   1.000
_cell.length_b   1.000
_cell.length_c   1.000
_cell.angle_alpha   90.00
_cell.angle_beta   90.00
_cell.angle_gamma   90.00
#
_symmetry.space_group_name_H-M   'P 1'
#
loop_
_entity.id
_entity.type
_entity.pdbx_description
1 polymer ?
#
loop_
_entity_poly.entity_id
_entity_poly.type
_entity_poly.pdbx_seq_one_letter_code
_entity_poly.pdbx_strand_id
1 'polypeptide(L)'
;MLASIDTKCDGLPLPTPDATGDELFRLGLLYSTGQGGAPLDYVSAHMLFNLAAMRGSMEAKVYRKELAGEMASDEVAEAQRQARQWLAQG
;
A
#
# COMPACT_ATOMS: atom_id res chain seq x y z
N MET A 1 -27.82 2.32 -8.42
CA MET A 1 -26.67 3.10 -8.91
C MET A 1 -25.46 2.64 -8.09
N LEU A 2 -24.95 1.46 -8.40
CA LEU A 2 -23.68 1.25 -9.12
C LEU A 2 -22.47 1.81 -8.37
N ALA A 3 -21.88 0.98 -7.52
CA ALA A 3 -20.44 0.74 -7.51
C ALA A 3 -20.24 -0.66 -6.89
N SER A 4 -20.35 -1.69 -7.73
CA SER A 4 -19.74 -2.98 -7.45
C SER A 4 -18.24 -2.75 -7.46
N ILE A 5 -17.69 -2.33 -6.32
CA ILE A 5 -16.28 -2.49 -6.05
C ILE A 5 -16.12 -3.96 -5.68
N ASP A 6 -15.56 -4.72 -6.62
CA ASP A 6 -15.02 -6.04 -6.35
C ASP A 6 -13.99 -5.91 -5.23
N THR A 7 -14.47 -6.07 -4.00
CA THR A 7 -13.69 -6.32 -2.79
C THR A 7 -12.99 -7.65 -2.96
N LYS A 8 -11.91 -7.65 -3.76
CA LYS A 8 -11.07 -8.83 -3.89
C LYS A 8 -10.13 -8.84 -2.69
N CYS A 9 -10.21 -9.93 -1.94
CA CYS A 9 -9.48 -10.28 -0.72
C CYS A 9 -10.21 -9.88 0.59
N ASP A 10 -11.21 -10.71 0.92
CA ASP A 10 -11.80 -10.85 2.24
C ASP A 10 -10.73 -10.84 3.35
N GLY A 11 -10.74 -9.80 4.18
CA GLY A 11 -10.19 -9.87 5.55
C GLY A 11 -9.07 -8.90 5.92
N LEU A 12 -8.56 -8.04 5.02
CA LEU A 12 -7.54 -7.06 5.40
C LEU A 12 -8.04 -5.63 5.48
N PRO A 13 -7.54 -4.87 6.47
CA PRO A 13 -7.86 -3.46 6.58
C PRO A 13 -7.23 -2.72 5.39
N LEU A 14 -8.07 -2.13 4.55
CA LEU A 14 -7.64 -1.16 3.57
C LEU A 14 -7.09 0.09 4.28
N PRO A 15 -6.15 0.82 3.67
CA PRO A 15 -5.75 2.13 4.17
C PRO A 15 -6.98 3.04 4.25
N THR A 16 -7.26 3.57 5.44
CA THR A 16 -8.33 4.55 5.66
C THR A 16 -7.82 5.97 5.37
N PRO A 17 -8.67 6.89 4.88
CA PRO A 17 -8.26 8.26 4.59
C PRO A 17 -7.60 8.98 5.78
N ASP A 18 -7.98 8.59 7.00
CA ASP A 18 -7.47 9.17 8.24
C ASP A 18 -6.23 8.45 8.81
N ALA A 19 -5.79 7.35 8.17
CA ALA A 19 -4.65 6.57 8.66
C ALA A 19 -3.36 7.41 8.72
N THR A 20 -2.64 7.28 9.83
CA THR A 20 -1.34 7.91 10.03
C THR A 20 -0.26 7.24 9.19
N GLY A 21 0.89 7.92 9.03
CA GLY A 21 2.04 7.33 8.33
C GLY A 21 2.48 6.00 8.94
N ASP A 22 2.45 5.88 10.26
CA ASP A 22 2.86 4.67 10.98
C ASP A 22 1.87 3.51 10.81
N GLU A 23 0.57 3.79 10.77
CA GLU A 23 -0.46 2.77 10.51
C GLU A 23 -0.35 2.22 9.09
N LEU A 24 -0.19 3.11 8.11
CA LEU A 24 0.05 2.74 6.71
C LEU A 24 1.35 1.95 6.55
N PHE A 25 2.40 2.34 7.28
CA PHE A 25 3.67 1.62 7.29
C PHE A 25 3.51 0.19 7.83
N ARG A 26 2.86 0.02 8.98
CA ARG A 26 2.60 -1.31 9.55
C ARG A 26 1.78 -2.18 8.61
N LEU A 27 0.77 -1.60 7.95
CA LEU A 27 -0.02 -2.32 6.96
C LEU A 27 0.85 -2.76 5.77
N GLY A 28 1.72 -1.88 5.27
CA GLY A 28 2.67 -2.21 4.21
C GLY A 28 3.57 -3.40 4.57
N LEU A 29 4.02 -3.50 5.83
CA LEU A 29 4.79 -4.65 6.31
C LEU A 29 4.00 -5.96 6.29
N LEU A 30 2.71 -5.92 6.62
CA LEU A 30 1.86 -7.12 6.57
C LEU A 30 1.74 -7.63 5.13
N TYR A 31 1.47 -6.74 4.17
CA TYR A 31 1.40 -7.09 2.75
C TYR A 31 2.76 -7.52 2.18
N SER A 32 3.88 -6.94 2.62
CA SER A 32 5.20 -7.35 2.14
C SER A 32 5.67 -8.70 2.69
N THR A 33 5.03 -9.21 3.73
CA THR A 33 5.41 -10.48 4.36
C THR A 33 4.31 -11.55 4.31
N GLY A 34 3.11 -11.19 3.86
CA GLY A 34 1.94 -12.07 3.89
C GLY A 34 1.50 -12.43 5.32
N GLN A 35 1.73 -11.53 6.28
CA GLN A 35 1.44 -11.77 7.70
C GLN A 35 0.10 -11.17 8.13
N GLY A 36 -0.42 -11.61 9.27
CA GLY A 36 -1.66 -11.07 9.84
C GLY A 36 -2.90 -11.30 8.98
N GLY A 37 -2.87 -12.33 8.12
CA GLY A 37 -3.93 -12.62 7.15
C GLY A 37 -3.76 -11.91 5.80
N ALA A 38 -2.71 -11.09 5.63
CA ALA A 38 -2.39 -10.41 4.38
C ALA A 38 -1.99 -11.37 3.26
N PRO A 39 -2.43 -11.18 2.00
CA PRO A 39 -1.74 -11.80 0.90
C PRO A 39 -0.34 -11.19 0.81
N LEU A 40 0.62 -12.00 0.40
CA LEU A 40 1.92 -11.52 0.00
C LEU A 40 1.76 -10.76 -1.32
N ASP A 41 1.74 -9.42 -1.25
CA ASP A 41 1.54 -8.55 -2.40
C ASP A 41 2.41 -7.29 -2.28
N TYR A 42 3.47 -7.27 -3.10
CA TYR A 42 4.43 -6.17 -3.14
C TYR A 42 3.87 -4.90 -3.77
N VAL A 43 2.88 -4.99 -4.67
CA VAL A 43 2.23 -3.82 -5.27
C VAL A 43 1.47 -3.06 -4.19
N SER A 44 0.64 -3.77 -3.43
CA SER A 44 -0.11 -3.19 -2.30
C SER A 44 0.84 -2.67 -1.21
N ALA A 45 1.88 -3.43 -0.85
CA ALA A 45 2.86 -2.99 0.15
C ALA A 45 3.59 -1.72 -0.27
N HIS A 46 4.08 -1.64 -1.52
CA HIS A 46 4.77 -0.46 -2.02
C HIS A 46 3.84 0.75 -2.10
N MET A 47 2.57 0.56 -2.50
CA MET A 47 1.56 1.62 -2.46
C MET A 47 1.42 2.18 -1.03
N LEU A 48 1.27 1.31 -0.03
CA LEU A 48 1.11 1.68 1.37
C LEU A 48 2.33 2.42 1.91
N PHE A 49 3.54 1.95 1.60
CA PHE A 49 4.78 2.65 1.97
C PHE A 49 4.89 4.02 1.30
N ASN A 50 4.40 4.17 0.07
CA ASN A 50 4.35 5.47 -0.59
C ASN A 50 3.41 6.44 0.13
N LEU A 51 2.20 6.00 0.47
CA LEU A 51 1.24 6.81 1.22
C LEU A 51 1.77 7.16 2.63
N ALA A 52 2.37 6.19 3.32
CA ALA A 52 3.00 6.39 4.62
C ALA A 52 4.13 7.42 4.58
N ALA A 53 4.99 7.35 3.56
CA ALA A 53 6.08 8.31 3.36
C ALA A 53 5.55 9.72 3.08
N MET A 54 4.46 9.85 2.32
CA MET A 54 3.79 11.13 2.09
C MET A 54 3.18 11.72 3.37
N ARG A 55 2.82 10.88 4.33
CA ARG A 55 2.36 11.28 5.68
C ARG A 55 3.49 11.45 6.70
N GLY A 56 4.74 11.41 6.26
CA GLY A 56 5.90 11.73 7.09
C GLY A 56 6.63 10.54 7.72
N SER A 57 6.23 9.29 7.44
CA SER A 57 6.98 8.12 7.91
C SER A 57 8.31 7.99 7.16
N MET A 58 9.41 8.12 7.89
CA MET A 58 10.76 8.04 7.33
C MET A 58 11.14 6.59 7.02
N GLU A 59 10.72 5.65 7.87
CA GLU A 59 10.85 4.22 7.68
C GLU A 59 10.17 3.78 6.39
N ALA A 60 8.95 4.25 6.15
CA ALA A 60 8.23 3.94 4.93
C ALA A 60 8.97 4.42 3.67
N LYS A 61 9.67 5.55 3.73
CA LYS A 61 10.48 6.03 2.60
C LYS A 61 11.64 5.08 2.27
N VAL A 62 12.26 4.49 3.28
CA VAL A 62 13.32 3.49 3.13
C VAL A 62 12.74 2.20 2.56
N TYR A 63 11.72 1.64 3.20
CA TYR A 63 11.08 0.38 2.77
C TYR A 63 10.49 0.48 1.35
N ARG A 64 9.88 1.60 0.99
CA ARG A 64 9.41 1.85 -0.38
C ARG A 64 10.55 1.73 -1.40
N LYS A 65 11.72 2.29 -1.09
CA LYS A 65 12.87 2.26 -2.00
C LYS A 65 13.47 0.86 -2.11
N GLU A 66 13.59 0.17 -0.98
CA GLU A 66 14.11 -1.20 -0.95
C GLU A 66 13.18 -2.16 -1.69
N LEU A 67 11.89 -2.13 -1.38
CA LEU A 67 10.90 -2.99 -2.02
C LEU A 67 10.79 -2.73 -3.52
N ALA A 68 10.92 -1.47 -3.97
CA ALA A 68 10.97 -1.14 -5.40
C ALA A 68 12.17 -1.77 -6.13
N GLY A 69 13.25 -2.10 -5.42
CA GLY A 69 14.39 -2.82 -5.99
C GLY A 69 14.13 -4.30 -6.25
N GLU A 70 13.15 -4.88 -5.55
CA GLU A 70 12.75 -6.30 -5.66
C GLU A 70 11.56 -6.51 -6.63
N MET A 71 10.94 -5.43 -7.09
CA MET A 71 9.74 -5.45 -7.94
C MET A 71 10.08 -5.25 -9.42
N ALA A 72 9.22 -5.77 -10.31
CA ALA A 72 9.29 -5.41 -11.71
C ALA A 72 8.91 -3.92 -11.92
N SER A 73 9.47 -3.30 -12.96
CA SER A 73 9.20 -1.88 -13.25
C SER A 73 7.71 -1.59 -13.46
N ASP A 74 6.97 -2.53 -14.06
CA ASP A 74 5.53 -2.40 -14.28
C ASP A 74 4.73 -2.47 -12.97
N GLU A 75 5.18 -3.29 -12.01
CA GLU A 75 4.58 -3.40 -10.67
C GLU A 75 4.83 -2.14 -9.85
N VAL A 76 6.03 -1.56 -9.93
CA VAL A 76 6.33 -0.26 -9.29
C VAL A 76 5.45 0.84 -9.88
N ALA A 77 5.31 0.86 -11.21
CA ALA A 77 4.45 1.83 -11.88
C ALA A 77 2.98 1.66 -11.45
N GLU A 78 2.50 0.42 -11.29
CA GLU A 78 1.17 0.10 -10.80
C GLU A 78 0.97 0.55 -9.36
N ALA A 79 1.87 0.21 -8.44
CA ALA A 79 1.79 0.62 -7.04
C ALA A 79 1.73 2.16 -6.90
N GLN A 80 2.50 2.89 -7.71
CA GLN A 80 2.44 4.35 -7.74
C GLN A 80 1.13 4.88 -8.34
N ARG A 81 0.55 4.22 -9.35
CA ARG A 81 -0.76 4.58 -9.90
C ARG A 81 -1.84 4.42 -8.83
N GLN A 82 -1.87 3.28 -8.14
CA GLN A 82 -2.84 3.01 -7.08
C GLN A 82 -2.70 4.02 -5.94
N ALA A 83 -1.46 4.37 -5.52
CA ALA A 83 -1.25 5.40 -4.50
C ALA A 83 -1.85 6.77 -4.90
N ARG A 84 -1.66 7.18 -6.16
CA ARG A 84 -2.25 8.43 -6.68
C ARG A 84 -3.77 8.36 -6.74
N GLN A 85 -4.33 7.24 -7.20
CA GLN A 85 -5.77 7.04 -7.26
C GLN A 85 -6.40 7.06 -5.86
N TRP A 86 -5.73 6.48 -4.87
CA TRP A 86 -6.19 6.49 -3.50
C TRP A 86 -6.25 7.92 -2.94
N LEU A 87 -5.21 8.73 -3.17
CA LEU A 87 -5.18 10.15 -2.77
C LEU A 87 -6.19 11.02 -3.52
N ALA A 88 -6.61 10.63 -4.72
CA ALA A 88 -7.63 11.35 -5.47
C ALA A 88 -9.05 10.99 -5.02
N GLN A 89 -9.23 9.88 -4.29
CA GLN A 89 -10.51 9.38 -3.79
C GLN A 89 -10.80 9.76 -2.33
N GLY A 90 -9.77 10.09 -1.56
CA GLY A 90 -9.88 10.64 -0.19
C GLY A 90 -9.92 12.16 -0.19
#